data_AF-A0A0A9YAK2-F1
#
_entry.id   AF-A0A0A9YAK2-F1
#
_cell.length_a   1.000
_cell.length_b   1.000
_cell.length_c   1.000
_cell.angle_alpha   90.00
_cell.angle_beta   90.00
_cell.angle_gamma   90.00
#
_symmetry.space_group_name_H-M   'P 1'
#
loop_
_entity.id
_entity.type
_entity.pdbx_description
1 polymer ?
#
loop_
_entity_poly.entity_id
_entity_poly.type
_entity_poly.pdbx_seq_one_letter_code
_entity_poly.pdbx_strand_id
1 'polypeptide(L)'
;RTLLKQRTEPLLIGSIKTNIGHTEGSSAMASLTKVLLAMDRGIIPPNLNYSSPNPAVPDLVSGKLKVVVEPTPLPGDIVGLCELSMTGICGHIILKSCEKVKPLKDT
;
A
#
# COMPACT_ATOMS: atom_id res chain seq x y z
N ARG A 1 16.29 -6.42 -13.03
CA ARG A 1 16.67 -7.21 -11.83
C ARG A 1 15.38 -7.42 -11.02
N THR A 2 14.81 -8.63 -10.93
CA THR A 2 13.55 -8.89 -10.21
C THR A 2 13.74 -8.74 -8.70
N LEU A 3 12.95 -7.88 -8.06
CA LEU A 3 13.09 -7.52 -6.64
C LEU A 3 12.49 -8.59 -5.71
N LEU A 4 11.61 -9.46 -6.23
CA LEU A 4 10.76 -10.36 -5.44
C LEU A 4 11.12 -11.85 -5.62
N LYS A 5 12.41 -12.20 -5.76
CA LYS A 5 12.85 -13.58 -6.09
C LYS A 5 12.44 -14.64 -5.05
N GLN A 6 12.37 -14.28 -3.77
CA GLN A 6 12.12 -15.21 -2.67
C GLN A 6 10.64 -15.31 -2.26
N ARG A 7 9.75 -14.53 -2.88
CA ARG A 7 8.31 -14.58 -2.57
C ARG A 7 7.63 -15.67 -3.37
N THR A 8 6.83 -16.48 -2.69
CA THR A 8 5.92 -17.45 -3.28
C THR A 8 4.60 -16.80 -3.69
N GLU A 9 4.09 -15.88 -2.85
CA GLU A 9 2.85 -15.14 -3.09
C GLU A 9 3.11 -13.73 -3.65
N PRO A 10 2.26 -13.26 -4.58
CA PRO A 10 2.33 -11.89 -5.09
C PRO A 10 2.33 -10.84 -3.99
N LEU A 11 3.17 -9.82 -4.14
CA LEU A 11 3.08 -8.63 -3.29
C LEU A 11 1.97 -7.73 -3.82
N LEU A 12 0.95 -7.48 -2.99
CA LEU A 12 -0.11 -6.53 -3.31
C LEU A 12 0.44 -5.11 -3.25
N ILE A 13 0.19 -4.31 -4.29
CA ILE A 13 0.57 -2.90 -4.34
C ILE A 13 -0.65 -2.01 -4.59
N GLY A 14 -0.61 -0.82 -4.01
CA GLY A 14 -1.63 0.21 -4.18
C GLY A 14 -1.03 1.62 -4.12
N SER A 15 -1.80 2.61 -4.59
CA SER A 15 -1.48 4.03 -4.44
C SER A 15 -2.77 4.81 -4.20
N ILE A 16 -2.81 5.62 -3.14
CA ILE A 16 -3.97 6.51 -2.89
C ILE A 16 -4.11 7.59 -3.97
N LYS A 17 -2.99 7.93 -4.64
CA LYS A 17 -2.93 9.01 -5.63
C LYS A 17 -3.86 8.75 -6.83
N THR A 18 -4.16 7.48 -7.12
CA THR A 18 -5.12 7.12 -8.17
C THR A 18 -6.57 7.49 -7.80
N ASN A 19 -6.88 7.60 -6.51
CA ASN A 19 -8.22 7.86 -6.00
C ASN A 19 -8.48 9.36 -5.77
N ILE A 20 -7.48 10.11 -5.30
CA ILE A 20 -7.66 11.51 -4.86
C ILE A 20 -6.67 12.49 -5.51
N GLY A 21 -5.84 12.04 -6.45
CA GLY A 21 -4.78 12.84 -7.04
C GLY A 21 -3.52 12.94 -6.17
N HIS A 22 -2.52 13.66 -6.67
CA HIS A 22 -1.27 13.90 -5.96
C HIS A 22 -1.42 15.11 -5.04
N THR A 23 -1.47 14.87 -3.73
CA THR A 23 -1.71 15.92 -2.73
C THR A 23 -0.42 16.64 -2.28
N GLU A 24 0.56 16.75 -3.18
CA GLU A 24 1.84 17.44 -2.92
C GLU A 24 2.47 17.02 -1.58
N GLY A 25 2.83 17.99 -0.72
CA GLY A 25 3.40 17.76 0.61
C GLY A 25 2.52 16.95 1.57
N SER A 26 1.23 16.74 1.27
CA SER A 26 0.33 15.90 2.07
C SER A 26 0.26 14.44 1.59
N SER A 27 0.99 14.06 0.54
CA SER A 27 0.91 12.74 -0.08
C SER A 27 1.31 11.59 0.87
N ALA A 28 2.29 11.84 1.75
CA ALA A 28 2.69 10.87 2.78
C ALA A 28 1.55 10.60 3.77
N MET A 29 0.93 11.67 4.30
CA MET A 29 -0.16 11.55 5.27
C MET A 29 -1.42 10.93 4.65
N ALA A 30 -1.76 11.31 3.42
CA ALA A 30 -2.85 10.70 2.68
C ALA A 30 -2.63 9.19 2.50
N SER A 31 -1.41 8.79 2.11
CA SER A 31 -1.04 7.38 1.97
C SER A 31 -1.11 6.63 3.31
N LEU A 32 -0.65 7.26 4.39
CA LEU A 32 -0.74 6.70 5.74
C LEU A 32 -2.20 6.49 6.16
N THR A 33 -3.09 7.45 5.90
CA THR A 33 -4.53 7.31 6.16
C THR A 33 -5.13 6.13 5.39
N LYS A 34 -4.79 5.93 4.11
CA LYS A 34 -5.23 4.72 3.36
C LYS A 34 -4.75 3.44 4.04
N VAL A 35 -3.49 3.37 4.47
CA VAL A 35 -2.94 2.18 5.13
C VAL A 35 -3.62 1.91 6.46
N LEU A 36 -3.79 2.93 7.31
CA LEU A 36 -4.44 2.78 8.62
C LEU A 36 -5.90 2.32 8.48
N LEU A 37 -6.64 2.90 7.54
CA LEU A 37 -8.02 2.47 7.26
C LEU A 37 -8.07 1.05 6.67
N ALA A 38 -7.10 0.66 5.85
CA ALA A 38 -7.02 -0.69 5.31
C ALA A 38 -6.71 -1.72 6.41
N MET A 39 -5.85 -1.38 7.36
CA MET A 39 -5.56 -2.21 8.54
C MET A 39 -6.77 -2.33 9.48
N ASP A 40 -7.43 -1.21 9.81
CA ASP A 40 -8.60 -1.21 10.71
C ASP A 40 -9.78 -1.99 10.13
N ARG A 41 -9.98 -1.93 8.80
CA ARG A 41 -11.08 -2.61 8.10
C ARG A 41 -10.71 -3.97 7.51
N GLY A 42 -9.44 -4.34 7.50
CA GLY A 42 -8.93 -5.57 6.87
C GLY A 42 -9.08 -5.63 5.35
N ILE A 43 -9.31 -4.49 4.67
CA ILE A 43 -9.53 -4.43 3.21
C ILE A 43 -8.63 -3.36 2.58
N ILE A 44 -7.91 -3.74 1.54
CA ILE A 44 -7.15 -2.82 0.68
C ILE A 44 -8.12 -2.19 -0.33
N PRO A 45 -8.25 -0.85 -0.37
CA PRO A 45 -9.10 -0.19 -1.34
C PRO A 45 -8.48 -0.23 -2.75
N PRO A 46 -9.32 -0.35 -3.80
CA PRO A 46 -8.85 -0.48 -5.17
C PRO A 46 -8.13 0.78 -5.68
N ASN A 47 -7.10 0.56 -6.48
CA ASN A 47 -6.53 1.58 -7.34
C ASN A 47 -7.46 1.82 -8.53
N LEU A 48 -7.59 3.09 -8.92
CA LEU A 48 -8.31 3.47 -10.13
C LEU A 48 -7.35 3.58 -11.31
N ASN A 49 -7.90 3.66 -12.53
CA ASN A 49 -7.18 3.93 -13.77
C ASN A 49 -6.07 2.93 -14.10
N TYR A 50 -6.19 1.67 -13.66
CA TYR A 50 -5.28 0.59 -14.02
C TYR A 50 -5.95 -0.35 -15.02
N SER A 51 -5.43 -0.42 -16.24
CA SER A 51 -5.96 -1.27 -17.31
C SER A 51 -5.04 -2.44 -17.67
N SER A 52 -3.73 -2.21 -17.70
CA SER A 52 -2.73 -3.21 -18.06
C SER A 52 -1.40 -2.96 -17.35
N PRO A 53 -0.59 -4.01 -17.09
CA PRO A 53 0.72 -3.84 -16.48
C PRO A 53 1.67 -3.08 -17.38
N ASN A 54 2.46 -2.17 -16.81
CA ASN A 54 3.50 -1.47 -17.55
C ASN A 54 4.61 -2.48 -17.97
N PRO A 55 4.89 -2.65 -19.28
CA PRO A 55 5.87 -3.61 -19.76
C PRO A 55 7.31 -3.31 -19.32
N ALA A 56 7.61 -2.06 -18.95
CA ALA A 56 8.91 -1.66 -18.40
C ALA A 56 9.15 -2.18 -16.97
N VAL A 57 8.13 -2.78 -16.33
CA VAL A 57 8.21 -3.33 -14.97
C VAL A 57 7.96 -4.84 -15.01
N PRO A 58 9.02 -5.67 -15.15
CA PRO A 58 8.87 -7.13 -15.30
C PRO A 58 8.12 -7.82 -14.16
N ASP A 59 8.21 -7.28 -12.94
CA ASP A 59 7.54 -7.86 -11.77
C ASP A 59 6.01 -7.63 -11.79
N LEU A 60 5.53 -6.59 -12.50
CA LEU A 60 4.11 -6.41 -12.81
C LEU A 60 3.66 -7.39 -13.90
N VAL A 61 4.45 -7.55 -14.96
CA VAL A 61 4.13 -8.44 -16.09
C VAL A 61 4.08 -9.91 -15.65
N SER A 62 5.03 -10.33 -14.80
CA SER A 62 5.08 -11.69 -14.26
C SER A 62 4.07 -11.96 -13.14
N GLY A 63 3.34 -10.95 -12.68
CA GLY A 63 2.35 -11.07 -11.60
C GLY A 63 2.94 -11.21 -10.19
N LYS A 64 4.27 -11.10 -10.01
CA LYS A 64 4.91 -11.10 -8.68
C LYS A 64 4.54 -9.88 -7.85
N LEU A 65 4.22 -8.78 -8.53
CA LEU A 65 3.69 -7.57 -7.94
C LEU A 65 2.30 -7.36 -8.54
N LYS A 66 1.27 -7.36 -7.70
CA LYS A 66 -0.14 -7.35 -8.14
C LYS A 66 -0.80 -6.05 -7.72
N VAL A 67 -1.24 -5.25 -8.70
CA VAL A 67 -2.00 -4.03 -8.43
C VAL A 67 -3.38 -4.41 -7.93
N VAL A 68 -3.79 -3.82 -6.81
CA VAL A 68 -5.12 -4.03 -6.24
C VAL A 68 -6.13 -3.19 -7.03
N VAL A 69 -7.02 -3.83 -7.79
CA VAL A 69 -8.05 -3.16 -8.63
C VAL A 69 -9.48 -3.39 -8.16
N GLU A 70 -9.66 -4.28 -7.19
CA GLU A 70 -10.92 -4.59 -6.52
C GLU A 70 -10.70 -4.57 -5.00
N PRO A 71 -11.74 -4.34 -4.17
CA PRO A 71 -11.63 -4.45 -2.72
C PRO A 71 -11.07 -5.83 -2.33
N THR A 72 -9.84 -5.85 -1.80
CA THR A 72 -9.10 -7.10 -1.56
C THR A 72 -8.78 -7.24 -0.08
N PRO A 73 -8.99 -8.41 0.56
CA PRO A 73 -8.55 -8.65 1.94
C PRO A 73 -7.07 -8.35 2.13
N LEU A 74 -6.71 -7.64 3.19
CA LEU A 74 -5.33 -7.35 3.53
C LEU A 74 -4.65 -8.64 4.02
N PRO A 75 -3.61 -9.16 3.32
CA PRO A 75 -2.94 -10.36 3.77
C PRO A 75 -1.94 -10.03 4.89
N GLY A 76 -2.24 -10.47 6.11
CA GLY A 76 -1.38 -10.32 7.27
C GLY A 76 -1.44 -8.93 7.93
N ASP A 77 -0.46 -8.66 8.80
CA ASP A 77 -0.44 -7.52 9.72
C ASP A 77 0.65 -6.49 9.38
N ILE A 78 1.50 -6.73 8.38
CA ILE A 78 2.62 -5.84 8.03
C ILE A 78 2.37 -5.16 6.68
N VAL A 79 2.46 -3.83 6.66
CA VAL A 79 2.35 -3.02 5.42
C VAL A 79 3.52 -2.06 5.32
N GLY A 80 4.12 -2.00 4.12
CA GLY A 80 5.10 -0.98 3.77
C GLY A 80 4.45 0.22 3.08
N LEU A 81 4.90 1.41 3.42
CA LEU A 81 4.56 2.67 2.77
C LEU A 81 5.84 3.35 2.29
N CYS A 82 5.82 3.89 1.08
CA CYS A 82 6.95 4.62 0.50
C CYS A 82 6.46 5.94 -0.08
N GLU A 83 7.24 7.00 0.10
CA GLU A 83 6.99 8.31 -0.51
C GLU A 83 8.31 8.85 -1.10
N LEU A 84 8.19 9.55 -2.22
CA LEU A 84 9.30 10.20 -2.92
C LEU A 84 8.91 11.64 -3.25
N SER A 85 9.72 12.59 -2.82
CA SER A 85 9.55 14.00 -3.19
C SER A 85 10.15 14.30 -4.56
N MET A 86 9.70 15.40 -5.17
CA MET A 86 10.28 15.93 -6.40
C MET A 86 11.79 16.26 -6.27
N THR A 87 12.26 16.57 -5.06
CA THR A 87 13.67 16.86 -4.76
C THR A 87 14.54 15.61 -4.59
N GLY A 88 13.95 14.42 -4.76
CA GLY A 88 14.66 13.14 -4.64
C GLY A 88 14.81 12.61 -3.21
N ILE A 89 14.15 13.23 -2.23
CA ILE A 89 14.13 12.71 -0.85
C ILE A 89 13.11 11.57 -0.77
N CYS A 90 13.56 10.42 -0.29
CA CYS A 90 12.75 9.22 -0.14
C CYS A 90 12.55 8.88 1.34
N GLY A 91 11.33 8.51 1.71
CA GLY A 91 11.00 7.95 3.02
C GLY A 91 10.31 6.60 2.88
N HIS A 92 10.66 5.65 3.73
CA HIS A 92 10.01 4.34 3.79
C HIS A 92 9.63 4.00 5.22
N ILE A 93 8.41 3.49 5.41
CA ILE A 93 7.85 3.15 6.71
C ILE A 93 7.29 1.72 6.64
N ILE A 94 7.56 0.93 7.67
CA ILE A 94 6.96 -0.39 7.87
C ILE A 94 6.04 -0.27 9.08
N LEU A 95 4.77 -0.62 8.89
CA LEU A 95 3.74 -0.61 9.93
C LEU A 95 3.34 -2.04 10.25
N LYS A 96 3.11 -2.31 11.53
CA LYS A 96 2.52 -3.54 12.02
C LYS A 96 1.18 -3.22 12.68
N SER A 97 0.10 -3.86 12.27
CA SER A 97 -1.19 -3.73 12.95
C SER A 97 -1.13 -4.43 14.31
N CYS A 98 -1.70 -3.78 15.32
CA CYS A 98 -1.86 -4.36 16.64
C CYS A 98 -3.34 -4.61 16.93
N GLU A 99 -3.62 -5.57 17.81
CA GLU A 99 -4.97 -5.74 18.34
C GLU A 99 -5.44 -4.44 19.00
N LYS A 100 -6.71 -4.11 18.76
CA LYS A 100 -7.34 -2.93 19.33
C LYS A 100 -7.50 -3.15 20.83
N VAL A 101 -6.59 -2.56 21.61
CA VAL A 101 -6.67 -2.59 23.08
C VAL A 101 -7.95 -1.86 23.49
N LYS A 102 -8.83 -2.54 24.22
CA LYS A 102 -10.02 -1.89 24.80
C LYS A 102 -9.53 -0.79 25.75
N PRO A 103 -10.08 0.43 25.69
CA PRO A 103 -9.73 1.47 26.64
C PRO A 103 -9.94 0.94 28.06
N LEU A 104 -8.95 1.16 28.93
CA LEU A 104 -9.13 0.93 30.36
C LEU A 104 -10.34 1.76 30.79
N LYS A 105 -11.33 1.12 31.41
CA LYS A 105 -12.44 1.87 32.00
C LYS A 105 -11.85 2.65 33.17
N ASP A 106 -11.97 3.97 33.14
CA ASP A 106 -11.71 4.81 34.32
C ASP A 106 -12.68 4.34 35.42
N THR A 107 -12.15 3.59 36.39
CA THR A 107 -12.84 3.20 37.62
C THR A 107 -12.76 4.31 38.65
#